data_AF-A0A1F9TUE6-F1
#
_entry.id   AF-A0A1F9TUE6-F1
#
_cell.length_a   1.000
_cell.length_b   1.000
_cell.length_c   1.000
_cell.angle_alpha   90.00
_cell.angle_beta   90.00
_cell.angle_gamma   90.00
#
_symmetry.space_group_name_H-M   'P 1'
#
loop_
_entity.id
_entity.type
_entity.pdbx_description
1 polymer ?
#
loop_
_entity_poly.entity_id
_entity_poly.type
_entity_poly.pdbx_seq_one_letter_code
_entity_poly.pdbx_strand_id
1 'polypeptide(L)'
;MGRTRNGSMVLGRLPLAFSCLLVVPISSWAAFPFRNYKAGTILRYEMRGLNDGKVYEAVSRHEVKVKGGVFYEEVEWERLAVGENAIDLAALKDFRQWVSLDQGFNTATNNFKDIPPQLMGQLAGPYFDLMTFYVDANPRLFGARLNALAAGKPLIFPYSKSSSWADGFRTLLGEDCIDFQITFQTELPERPVLRVEHIAPEKDTCVSLPESWMASRVGGRPNNWVQIGIDQAKMGNSPEYGASYGLEYFDSHIYLDPINGMIRSANLYNTVDRINRTCQEVKTSRHGAKSVVESVGGCGPATPQHTFRNISLRLIEYRVPAGRSP
;
A
#
# COMPACT_ATOMS: atom_id res chain seq x y z
N MET A 1 -4.22 96.01 -12.80
CA MET A 1 -5.68 96.08 -12.64
C MET A 1 -6.28 95.80 -14.01
N GLY A 2 -6.92 94.69 -14.36
CA GLY A 2 -7.70 93.73 -13.59
C GLY A 2 -9.14 93.78 -14.11
N ARG A 3 -9.53 92.84 -14.99
CA ARG A 3 -10.86 92.19 -15.18
C ARG A 3 -11.09 91.74 -16.65
N THR A 4 -11.06 90.43 -16.93
CA THR A 4 -12.20 89.47 -17.15
C THR A 4 -12.78 89.52 -18.56
N ARG A 5 -13.23 88.46 -19.24
CA ARG A 5 -13.30 86.98 -19.06
C ARG A 5 -13.86 86.41 -20.39
N ASN A 6 -13.77 85.09 -20.53
CA ASN A 6 -14.57 84.14 -21.36
C ASN A 6 -13.75 83.46 -22.46
N GLY A 7 -13.56 82.13 -22.52
CA GLY A 7 -14.24 81.02 -21.85
C GLY A 7 -15.12 80.26 -22.86
N SER A 8 -14.58 79.19 -23.45
CA SER A 8 -15.35 78.11 -24.08
C SER A 8 -14.74 76.78 -23.65
N MET A 9 -15.60 75.91 -23.13
CA MET A 9 -15.32 74.66 -22.43
C MET A 9 -15.70 73.50 -23.34
N VAL A 10 -14.79 72.52 -23.49
CA VAL A 10 -15.04 71.29 -24.25
C VAL A 10 -14.43 70.09 -23.48
N LEU A 11 -15.27 69.05 -23.34
CA LEU A 11 -14.99 67.64 -23.04
C LEU A 11 -14.37 67.23 -21.69
N GLY A 12 -15.14 66.45 -20.93
CA GLY A 12 -14.63 65.49 -19.94
C GLY A 12 -15.30 64.14 -20.12
N ARG A 13 -14.61 63.18 -20.75
CA ARG A 13 -14.94 61.74 -20.73
C ARG A 13 -14.38 61.14 -19.43
N LEU A 14 -15.22 60.45 -18.65
CA LEU A 14 -14.74 59.58 -17.55
C LEU A 14 -14.15 58.27 -18.13
N PRO A 15 -13.00 57.79 -17.64
CA PRO A 15 -12.60 56.41 -17.88
C PRO A 15 -13.21 55.49 -16.81
N LEU A 16 -13.92 54.45 -17.28
CA LEU A 16 -14.26 53.26 -16.50
C LEU A 16 -12.98 52.47 -16.21
N ALA A 17 -12.57 52.42 -14.94
CA ALA A 17 -11.50 51.56 -14.48
C ALA A 17 -12.03 50.11 -14.38
N PHE A 18 -11.70 49.29 -15.38
CA PHE A 18 -11.81 47.83 -15.28
C PHE A 18 -10.78 47.34 -14.26
N SER A 19 -11.22 47.02 -13.05
CA SER A 19 -10.43 46.23 -12.11
C SER A 19 -10.34 44.80 -12.65
N CYS A 20 -9.25 44.49 -13.35
CA CYS A 20 -8.81 43.10 -13.54
C CYS A 20 -8.42 42.54 -12.17
N LEU A 21 -9.37 41.90 -11.48
CA LEU A 21 -9.05 40.90 -10.48
C LEU A 21 -8.34 39.75 -11.19
N LEU A 22 -7.00 39.79 -11.18
CA LEU A 22 -6.17 38.64 -11.49
C LEU A 22 -6.48 37.57 -10.44
N VAL A 23 -7.39 36.67 -10.77
CA VAL A 23 -7.47 35.36 -10.13
C VAL A 23 -6.22 34.62 -10.60
N VAL A 24 -5.12 34.78 -9.85
CA VAL A 24 -3.98 33.89 -9.98
C VAL A 24 -4.49 32.54 -9.49
N PRO A 25 -4.57 31.49 -10.32
CA PRO A 25 -4.79 30.17 -9.78
C PRO A 25 -3.59 29.87 -8.89
N ILE A 26 -3.79 29.89 -7.57
CA ILE A 26 -2.82 29.39 -6.59
C ILE A 26 -2.79 27.87 -6.79
N SER A 27 -2.11 27.44 -7.85
CA SER A 27 -1.64 26.08 -8.01
C SER A 27 -0.24 26.04 -7.41
N SER A 28 -0.18 26.31 -6.09
CA SER A 28 1.01 26.01 -5.32
C SER A 28 1.04 24.49 -5.15
N TRP A 29 1.57 23.80 -6.14
CA TRP A 29 1.96 22.41 -6.00
C TRP A 29 2.97 22.35 -4.86
N ALA A 30 2.55 21.78 -3.72
CA ALA A 30 3.43 21.64 -2.57
C ALA A 30 4.58 20.71 -2.94
N ALA A 31 5.79 21.01 -2.45
CA ALA A 31 6.90 20.07 -2.54
C ALA A 31 6.49 18.74 -1.87
N PHE A 32 6.95 17.61 -2.42
CA PHE A 32 6.70 16.32 -1.80
C PHE A 32 7.24 16.31 -0.36
N PRO A 33 6.43 15.98 0.66
CA PRO A 33 6.83 16.06 2.05
C PRO A 33 7.71 14.86 2.42
N PHE A 34 9.02 15.05 2.38
CA PHE A 34 9.95 14.03 2.82
C PHE A 34 9.90 13.78 4.31
N ARG A 35 10.06 12.52 4.70
CA ARG A 35 10.11 12.14 6.10
C ARG A 35 11.33 12.76 6.79
N ASN A 36 11.09 13.69 7.71
CA ASN A 36 12.10 14.28 8.57
C ASN A 36 12.19 13.47 9.88
N TYR A 37 13.07 12.48 9.89
CA TYR A 37 13.26 11.59 11.02
C TYR A 37 14.00 12.26 12.19
N LYS A 38 13.60 11.88 13.40
CA LYS A 38 14.33 12.17 14.64
C LYS A 38 14.42 10.88 15.45
N ALA A 39 15.63 10.39 15.69
CA ALA A 39 15.85 9.18 16.49
C ALA A 39 15.17 9.30 17.87
N GLY A 40 14.59 8.20 18.35
CA GLY A 40 13.79 8.13 19.57
C GLY A 40 12.35 8.67 19.44
N THR A 41 11.95 9.19 18.28
CA THR A 41 10.54 9.55 18.03
C THR A 41 9.67 8.32 18.14
N ILE A 42 8.58 8.45 18.89
CA ILE A 42 7.56 7.42 19.04
C ILE A 42 6.33 7.81 18.22
N LEU A 43 5.86 6.89 17.40
CA LEU A 43 4.56 6.96 16.74
C LEU A 43 3.72 5.79 17.24
N ARG A 44 2.41 5.99 17.35
CA ARG A 44 1.47 4.88 17.51
C ARG A 44 0.42 4.97 16.43
N TYR A 45 0.15 3.83 15.82
CA TYR A 45 -0.89 3.72 14.80
C TYR A 45 -1.96 2.73 15.25
N GLU A 46 -3.20 3.11 14.98
CA GLU A 46 -4.34 2.19 14.96
C GLU A 46 -4.59 1.76 13.52
N MET A 47 -4.84 0.48 13.33
CA MET A 47 -5.18 -0.11 12.04
C MET A 47 -6.45 -0.94 12.18
N ARG A 48 -7.34 -0.83 11.19
CA ARG A 48 -8.53 -1.66 11.08
C ARG A 48 -8.68 -2.16 9.66
N GLY A 49 -8.78 -3.46 9.48
CA GLY A 49 -8.96 -4.09 8.18
C GLY A 49 -10.19 -4.99 8.14
N LEU A 50 -10.92 -4.94 7.03
CA LEU A 50 -11.94 -5.91 6.65
C LEU A 50 -11.32 -6.82 5.58
N ASN A 51 -11.28 -8.12 5.81
CA ASN A 51 -10.80 -9.14 4.88
C ASN A 51 -11.85 -10.26 4.74
N ASP A 52 -12.56 -10.34 3.61
CA ASP A 52 -13.55 -11.39 3.36
C ASP A 52 -14.57 -11.55 4.51
N GLY A 53 -15.12 -10.43 4.98
CA GLY A 53 -16.09 -10.40 6.08
C GLY A 53 -15.50 -10.53 7.48
N LYS A 54 -14.21 -10.84 7.63
CA LYS A 54 -13.51 -10.84 8.91
C LYS A 54 -12.85 -9.49 9.16
N VAL A 55 -13.14 -8.90 10.31
CA VAL A 55 -12.49 -7.65 10.74
C VAL A 55 -11.29 -7.99 11.60
N TYR A 56 -10.18 -7.29 11.40
CA TYR A 56 -9.12 -7.20 12.38
C TYR A 56 -8.95 -5.76 12.87
N GLU A 57 -8.48 -5.62 14.09
CA GLU A 57 -8.03 -4.36 14.67
C GLU A 57 -6.65 -4.54 15.26
N ALA A 58 -5.75 -3.60 15.02
CA ALA A 58 -4.40 -3.65 15.54
C ALA A 58 -3.92 -2.28 16.02
N VAL A 59 -3.07 -2.27 17.04
CA VAL A 59 -2.33 -1.09 17.48
C VAL A 59 -0.86 -1.42 17.46
N SER A 60 -0.06 -0.54 16.89
CA SER A 60 1.38 -0.68 16.80
C SER A 60 2.09 0.55 17.36
N ARG A 61 3.19 0.33 18.07
CA ARG A 61 4.15 1.35 18.51
C ARG A 61 5.38 1.29 17.63
N HIS A 62 5.81 2.45 17.18
CA HIS A 62 6.92 2.63 16.25
C HIS A 62 7.96 3.49 16.92
N GLU A 63 9.18 2.99 17.01
CA GLU A 63 10.31 3.74 17.53
C GLU A 63 11.30 4.04 16.40
N VAL A 64 11.53 5.33 16.15
CA VAL A 64 12.50 5.76 15.14
C VAL A 64 13.91 5.46 15.64
N LYS A 65 14.63 4.64 14.88
CA LYS A 65 16.04 4.31 15.09
C LYS A 65 16.86 4.68 13.85
N VAL A 66 18.18 4.67 14.01
CA VAL A 66 19.13 4.93 12.93
C VAL A 66 20.23 3.88 12.94
N LYS A 67 20.59 3.37 11.77
CA LYS A 67 21.70 2.43 11.60
C LYS A 67 22.43 2.74 10.30
N GLY A 68 23.74 3.01 10.39
CA GLY A 68 24.54 3.36 9.21
C GLY A 68 24.04 4.60 8.47
N GLY A 69 23.45 5.56 9.19
CA GLY A 69 22.89 6.79 8.61
C GLY A 69 21.50 6.65 8.00
N VAL A 70 20.94 5.45 7.95
CA VAL A 70 19.57 5.20 7.46
C VAL A 70 18.62 5.14 8.64
N PHE A 71 17.55 5.93 8.58
CA PHE A 71 16.48 5.88 9.56
C PHE A 71 15.48 4.76 9.26
N TYR A 72 14.92 4.19 10.31
CA TYR A 72 13.83 3.22 10.24
C TYR A 72 12.97 3.31 11.49
N GLU A 73 11.76 2.78 11.40
CA GLU A 73 10.81 2.64 12.49
C GLU A 73 10.77 1.17 12.88
N GLU A 74 11.21 0.88 14.11
CA GLU A 74 11.05 -0.43 14.72
C GLU A 74 9.65 -0.55 15.30
N VAL A 75 8.89 -1.52 14.78
CA VAL A 75 7.48 -1.72 15.07
C VAL A 75 7.31 -2.83 16.08
N GLU A 76 6.58 -2.52 17.14
CA GLU A 76 6.06 -3.43 18.14
C GLU A 76 4.53 -3.44 18.08
N TRP A 77 3.95 -4.63 17.99
CA TRP A 77 2.50 -4.80 18.02
C TRP A 77 2.01 -4.85 19.46
N GLU A 78 1.15 -3.92 19.84
CA GLU A 78 0.67 -3.76 21.22
C GLU A 78 -0.72 -4.34 21.43
N ARG A 79 -1.54 -4.35 20.38
CA ARG A 79 -2.89 -4.93 20.38
C ARG A 79 -3.17 -5.57 19.03
N LEU A 80 -3.81 -6.72 19.04
CA LEU A 80 -4.38 -7.36 17.86
C LEU A 80 -5.67 -8.06 18.26
N ALA A 81 -6.72 -7.87 17.48
CA ALA A 81 -7.97 -8.61 17.57
C ALA A 81 -8.41 -9.04 16.17
N VAL A 82 -9.02 -10.23 16.07
CA VAL A 82 -9.63 -10.75 14.84
C VAL A 82 -11.05 -11.20 15.18
N GLY A 83 -12.05 -10.52 14.60
CA GLY A 83 -13.44 -10.60 15.05
C GLY A 83 -13.55 -10.16 16.50
N GLU A 84 -14.22 -10.96 17.32
CA GLU A 84 -14.38 -10.71 18.76
C GLU A 84 -13.19 -11.23 19.59
N ASN A 85 -12.21 -11.89 18.96
CA ASN A 85 -11.11 -12.54 19.67
C ASN A 85 -9.90 -11.62 19.79
N ALA A 86 -9.54 -11.23 21.01
CA ALA A 86 -8.25 -10.65 21.30
C ALA A 86 -7.15 -11.71 21.15
N ILE A 87 -6.05 -11.36 20.50
CA ILE A 87 -4.91 -12.25 20.27
C ILE A 87 -3.83 -11.96 21.32
N ASP A 88 -3.34 -13.01 21.98
CA ASP A 88 -2.20 -12.90 22.90
C ASP A 88 -0.90 -12.66 22.12
N LEU A 89 -0.26 -11.53 22.41
CA LEU A 89 0.98 -11.09 21.76
C LEU A 89 2.23 -11.47 22.56
N ALA A 90 2.13 -12.28 23.62
CA ALA A 90 3.29 -12.74 24.38
C ALA A 90 4.36 -13.41 23.51
N ALA A 91 3.96 -14.10 22.45
CA ALA A 91 4.88 -14.71 21.47
C ALA A 91 5.63 -13.68 20.61
N LEU A 92 5.21 -12.41 20.60
CA LEU A 92 5.87 -11.32 19.86
C LEU A 92 6.86 -10.52 20.72
N LYS A 93 7.10 -10.88 21.98
CA LYS A 93 7.92 -10.08 22.91
C LYS A 93 9.28 -9.65 22.32
N ASP A 94 9.91 -10.55 21.55
CA ASP A 94 11.22 -10.34 20.91
C ASP A 94 11.10 -10.09 19.39
N PHE A 95 9.90 -10.21 18.82
CA PHE A 95 9.65 -9.98 17.41
C PHE A 95 9.55 -8.49 17.13
N ARG A 96 10.22 -8.02 16.07
CA ARG A 96 10.13 -6.64 15.60
C ARG A 96 10.00 -6.63 14.08
N GLN A 97 9.09 -5.80 13.59
CA GLN A 97 8.97 -5.46 12.18
C GLN A 97 9.68 -4.14 11.92
N TRP A 98 10.28 -3.93 10.74
CA TRP A 98 10.97 -2.68 10.42
C TRP A 98 10.38 -2.01 9.20
N VAL A 99 10.01 -0.74 9.31
CA VAL A 99 9.47 0.03 8.17
C VAL A 99 10.22 1.35 8.05
N SER A 100 10.21 1.96 6.87
CA SER A 100 10.86 3.26 6.69
C SER A 100 10.39 3.98 5.43
N LEU A 101 10.37 5.30 5.51
CA LEU A 101 10.24 6.24 4.41
C LEU A 101 11.58 6.90 4.04
N ASP A 102 12.68 6.46 4.65
CA ASP A 102 14.03 6.85 4.27
C ASP A 102 14.38 6.21 2.92
N GLN A 103 14.92 7.00 1.98
CA GLN A 103 15.28 6.52 0.64
C GLN A 103 16.43 5.49 0.67
N GLY A 104 17.27 5.54 1.70
CA GLY A 104 18.36 4.60 1.92
C GLY A 104 17.90 3.25 2.46
N PHE A 105 16.66 3.15 2.96
CA PHE A 105 16.16 1.92 3.54
C PHE A 105 15.81 0.87 2.47
N ASN A 106 16.20 -0.37 2.73
CA ASN A 106 15.84 -1.51 1.90
C ASN A 106 14.72 -2.31 2.61
N THR A 107 13.53 -2.29 2.03
CA THR A 107 12.34 -2.98 2.55
C THR A 107 12.44 -4.51 2.47
N ALA A 108 13.43 -5.05 1.73
CA ALA A 108 13.72 -6.49 1.67
C ALA A 108 14.26 -7.08 2.99
N THR A 109 14.35 -6.28 4.06
CA THR A 109 14.82 -6.70 5.38
C THR A 109 13.75 -7.42 6.22
N ASN A 110 12.49 -7.34 5.82
CA ASN A 110 11.35 -7.97 6.47
C ASN A 110 11.00 -9.30 5.78
N ASN A 111 11.20 -10.44 6.45
CA ASN A 111 10.84 -11.74 5.91
C ASN A 111 9.59 -12.29 6.60
N PHE A 112 8.62 -12.79 5.83
CA PHE A 112 7.44 -13.46 6.37
C PHE A 112 7.78 -14.55 7.38
N LYS A 113 8.90 -15.26 7.15
CA LYS A 113 9.42 -16.33 8.03
C LYS A 113 9.76 -15.85 9.44
N ASP A 114 9.91 -14.54 9.65
CA ASP A 114 10.24 -13.97 10.95
C ASP A 114 9.00 -13.86 11.85
N ILE A 115 7.77 -13.92 11.28
CA ILE A 115 6.54 -13.96 12.05
C ILE A 115 6.46 -15.30 12.80
N PRO A 116 6.25 -15.29 14.13
CA PRO A 116 6.10 -16.53 14.89
C PRO A 116 5.01 -17.44 14.31
N PRO A 117 5.29 -18.74 14.08
CA PRO A 117 4.35 -19.65 13.40
C PRO A 117 2.95 -19.69 14.01
N GLN A 118 2.85 -19.51 15.34
CA GLN A 118 1.61 -19.52 16.11
C GLN A 118 0.72 -18.30 15.82
N LEU A 119 1.32 -17.18 15.43
CA LEU A 119 0.62 -15.92 15.15
C LEU A 119 0.55 -15.59 13.67
N MET A 120 1.18 -16.40 12.83
CA MET A 120 1.23 -16.21 11.38
C MET A 120 -0.15 -16.01 10.75
N GLY A 121 -1.15 -16.81 11.15
CA GLY A 121 -2.50 -16.72 10.57
C GLY A 121 -3.25 -15.44 10.94
N GLN A 122 -2.87 -14.78 12.03
CA GLN A 122 -3.54 -13.60 12.57
C GLN A 122 -2.79 -12.30 12.28
N LEU A 123 -1.45 -12.34 12.35
CA LEU A 123 -0.60 -11.17 12.21
C LEU A 123 -0.19 -10.89 10.76
N ALA A 124 -0.19 -11.91 9.87
CA ALA A 124 0.23 -11.73 8.48
C ALA A 124 -0.47 -10.57 7.76
N GLY A 125 -1.80 -10.47 7.90
CA GLY A 125 -2.58 -9.39 7.30
C GLY A 125 -2.12 -8.00 7.76
N PRO A 126 -2.28 -7.65 9.05
CA PRO A 126 -1.83 -6.36 9.58
C PRO A 126 -0.36 -6.05 9.27
N TYR A 127 0.51 -7.06 9.35
CA TYR A 127 1.94 -6.94 9.04
C TYR A 127 2.18 -6.48 7.60
N PHE A 128 1.59 -7.17 6.62
CA PHE A 128 1.75 -6.83 5.21
C PHE A 128 1.03 -5.54 4.84
N ASP A 129 -0.16 -5.29 5.40
CA ASP A 129 -0.90 -4.06 5.14
C ASP A 129 -0.11 -2.83 5.61
N LEU A 130 0.57 -2.92 6.76
CA LEU A 130 1.47 -1.86 7.23
C LEU A 130 2.66 -1.69 6.28
N MET A 131 3.26 -2.79 5.82
CA MET A 131 4.37 -2.72 4.86
C MET A 131 3.95 -2.05 3.57
N THR A 132 2.78 -2.38 3.01
CA THR A 132 2.25 -1.79 1.79
C THR A 132 2.21 -0.28 1.89
N PHE A 133 1.64 0.27 2.97
CA PHE A 133 1.61 1.73 3.15
C PHE A 133 3.01 2.38 3.18
N TYR A 134 4.00 1.76 3.81
CA TYR A 134 5.36 2.31 3.83
C TYR A 134 6.09 2.13 2.51
N VAL A 135 5.90 1.00 1.81
CA VAL A 135 6.48 0.74 0.49
C VAL A 135 5.94 1.76 -0.51
N ASP A 136 4.62 1.90 -0.58
CA ASP A 136 3.91 2.81 -1.49
C ASP A 136 4.34 4.26 -1.29
N ALA A 137 4.53 4.68 -0.04
CA ALA A 137 4.97 6.02 0.31
C ALA A 137 6.49 6.23 0.25
N ASN A 138 7.29 5.19 -0.01
CA ASN A 138 8.74 5.32 0.07
C ASN A 138 9.28 6.16 -1.11
N PRO A 139 9.98 7.28 -0.85
CA PRO A 139 10.44 8.17 -1.92
C PRO A 139 11.51 7.57 -2.84
N ARG A 140 12.11 6.43 -2.46
CA ARG A 140 13.02 5.65 -3.31
C ARG A 140 12.33 5.19 -4.60
N LEU A 141 11.02 4.92 -4.56
CA LEU A 141 10.26 4.53 -5.74
C LEU A 141 10.26 5.63 -6.81
N PHE A 142 10.20 6.90 -6.41
CA PHE A 142 10.05 8.01 -7.35
C PHE A 142 11.38 8.42 -7.99
N GLY A 143 12.48 8.31 -7.25
CA GLY A 143 13.83 8.61 -7.72
C GLY A 143 13.91 9.98 -8.42
N ALA A 144 14.53 10.02 -9.61
CA ALA A 144 14.64 11.24 -10.42
C ALA A 144 13.30 11.81 -10.93
N ARG A 145 12.20 11.03 -10.85
CA ARG A 145 10.86 11.44 -11.31
C ARG A 145 10.05 12.16 -10.23
N LEU A 146 10.61 12.37 -9.04
CA LEU A 146 9.93 13.04 -7.93
C LEU A 146 9.40 14.44 -8.31
N ASN A 147 10.17 15.23 -9.07
CA ASN A 147 9.72 16.56 -9.49
C ASN A 147 8.48 16.51 -10.38
N ALA A 148 8.36 15.47 -11.23
CA ALA A 148 7.18 15.26 -12.04
C ALA A 148 5.98 14.86 -11.17
N LEU A 149 6.18 13.96 -10.20
CA LEU A 149 5.17 13.56 -9.24
C LEU A 149 4.67 14.75 -8.41
N ALA A 150 5.59 15.55 -7.86
CA ALA A 150 5.27 16.75 -7.08
C ALA A 150 4.48 17.79 -7.91
N ALA A 151 4.69 17.83 -9.23
CA ALA A 151 3.91 18.65 -10.16
C ALA A 151 2.56 18.01 -10.58
N GLY A 152 2.13 16.95 -9.89
CA GLY A 152 0.86 16.26 -10.14
C GLY A 152 0.85 15.31 -11.33
N LYS A 153 2.00 15.10 -11.99
CA LYS A 153 2.05 14.18 -13.13
C LYS A 153 2.03 12.74 -12.63
N PRO A 154 1.14 11.88 -13.14
CA PRO A 154 1.15 10.46 -12.82
C PRO A 154 2.50 9.84 -13.20
N LEU A 155 3.03 9.00 -12.30
CA LEU A 155 4.17 8.14 -12.59
C LEU A 155 3.67 6.71 -12.80
N ILE A 156 3.98 6.15 -13.97
CA ILE A 156 3.68 4.76 -14.30
C ILE A 156 4.94 3.92 -14.12
N PHE A 157 4.77 2.76 -13.48
CA PHE A 157 5.81 1.79 -13.18
C PHE A 157 5.38 0.44 -13.75
N PRO A 158 5.82 0.10 -14.98
CA PRO A 158 5.66 -1.25 -15.49
C PRO A 158 6.68 -2.15 -14.79
N TYR A 159 6.31 -2.73 -13.67
CA TYR A 159 7.15 -3.70 -12.97
C TYR A 159 7.04 -5.06 -13.65
N SER A 160 5.79 -5.47 -13.95
CA SER A 160 5.44 -6.67 -14.70
C SER A 160 6.22 -7.93 -14.29
N LYS A 161 6.52 -8.04 -13.00
CA LYS A 161 7.23 -9.17 -12.40
C LYS A 161 6.45 -9.69 -11.21
N SER A 162 6.33 -11.00 -11.12
CA SER A 162 5.60 -11.63 -10.02
C SER A 162 6.31 -11.40 -8.68
N SER A 163 5.51 -11.09 -7.67
CA SER A 163 5.89 -11.28 -6.27
C SER A 163 5.30 -12.60 -5.79
N SER A 164 5.92 -13.21 -4.78
CA SER A 164 5.46 -14.50 -4.27
C SER A 164 5.42 -14.54 -2.75
N TRP A 165 4.33 -15.07 -2.21
CA TRP A 165 4.13 -15.36 -0.79
C TRP A 165 4.00 -16.87 -0.52
N ALA A 166 4.40 -17.73 -1.46
CA ALA A 166 4.41 -19.17 -1.24
C ALA A 166 5.37 -19.52 -0.10
N ASP A 167 4.83 -20.18 0.93
CA ASP A 167 5.59 -20.62 2.12
C ASP A 167 5.97 -22.11 2.04
N GLY A 168 5.45 -22.82 1.04
CA GLY A 168 5.67 -24.25 0.82
C GLY A 168 4.96 -25.16 1.82
N PHE A 169 4.13 -24.62 2.71
CA PHE A 169 3.41 -25.37 3.74
C PHE A 169 1.91 -25.10 3.73
N ARG A 170 1.48 -23.83 3.71
CA ARG A 170 0.07 -23.44 3.58
C ARG A 170 -0.24 -23.03 2.15
N THR A 171 0.65 -22.25 1.56
CA THR A 171 0.56 -21.73 0.20
C THR A 171 1.67 -22.35 -0.63
N LEU A 172 1.28 -23.25 -1.54
CA LEU A 172 2.20 -23.96 -2.43
C LEU A 172 2.59 -23.10 -3.63
N LEU A 173 1.61 -22.35 -4.15
CA LEU A 173 1.79 -21.31 -5.14
C LEU A 173 1.00 -20.09 -4.67
N GLY A 174 1.62 -18.93 -4.63
CA GLY A 174 0.99 -17.67 -4.27
C GLY A 174 1.76 -16.59 -4.97
N GLU A 175 1.17 -16.03 -6.03
CA GLU A 175 1.80 -15.01 -6.84
C GLU A 175 0.79 -13.94 -7.24
N ASP A 176 1.26 -12.71 -7.23
CA ASP A 176 0.61 -11.55 -7.80
C ASP A 176 1.58 -10.85 -8.73
N CYS A 177 1.05 -10.11 -9.68
CA CYS A 177 1.83 -9.31 -10.59
C CYS A 177 1.10 -8.00 -10.87
N ILE A 178 1.79 -6.89 -10.63
CA ILE A 178 1.15 -5.58 -10.55
C ILE A 178 2.08 -4.55 -11.16
N ASP A 179 1.49 -3.69 -11.97
CA ASP A 179 2.07 -2.41 -12.35
C ASP A 179 1.46 -1.34 -11.44
N PHE A 180 2.14 -0.21 -11.31
CA PHE A 180 1.74 0.84 -10.37
C PHE A 180 1.58 2.15 -11.10
N GLN A 181 0.48 2.85 -10.84
CA GLN A 181 0.31 4.25 -11.18
C GLN A 181 0.28 5.05 -9.89
N ILE A 182 1.17 6.04 -9.81
CA ILE A 182 1.32 6.87 -8.62
C ILE A 182 0.98 8.30 -8.97
N THR A 183 0.07 8.89 -8.23
CA THR A 183 -0.25 10.31 -8.33
C THR A 183 -0.08 10.97 -6.97
N PHE A 184 0.42 12.20 -6.99
CA PHE A 184 0.52 13.03 -5.80
C PHE A 184 -0.36 14.25 -6.00
N GLN A 185 -1.21 14.48 -5.02
CA GLN A 185 -2.18 15.56 -5.05
C GLN A 185 -2.15 16.27 -3.71
N THR A 186 -2.68 17.48 -3.70
CA THR A 186 -2.85 18.28 -2.50
C THR A 186 -4.31 18.68 -2.48
N GLU A 187 -5.15 17.96 -1.74
CA GLU A 187 -6.59 18.28 -1.64
C GLU A 187 -6.77 19.65 -0.96
N LEU A 188 -5.90 19.93 0.02
CA LEU A 188 -5.67 21.21 0.69
C LEU A 188 -4.16 21.30 1.00
N PRO A 189 -3.54 22.49 1.15
CA PRO A 189 -2.11 22.63 1.47
C PRO A 189 -1.64 21.75 2.64
N GLU A 190 -2.51 21.52 3.61
CA GLU A 190 -2.30 20.70 4.79
C GLU A 190 -2.65 19.21 4.65
N ARG A 191 -3.06 18.76 3.45
CA ARG A 191 -3.46 17.38 3.14
C ARG A 191 -2.80 16.87 1.85
N PRO A 192 -1.47 16.71 1.84
CA PRO A 192 -0.81 16.01 0.76
C PRO A 192 -1.23 14.53 0.76
N VAL A 193 -1.69 14.05 -0.39
CA VAL A 193 -2.14 12.67 -0.58
C VAL A 193 -1.36 12.03 -1.72
N LEU A 194 -0.81 10.85 -1.42
CA LEU A 194 -0.27 9.95 -2.42
C LEU A 194 -1.34 8.90 -2.73
N ARG A 195 -1.73 8.81 -4.00
CA ARG A 195 -2.59 7.72 -4.49
C ARG A 195 -1.73 6.75 -5.28
N VAL A 196 -1.74 5.49 -4.88
CA VAL A 196 -1.00 4.41 -5.54
C VAL A 196 -2.02 3.38 -6.01
N GLU A 197 -2.22 3.32 -7.32
CA GLU A 197 -3.09 2.35 -7.97
C GLU A 197 -2.26 1.17 -8.47
N HIS A 198 -2.60 -0.01 -7.99
CA HIS A 198 -1.98 -1.28 -8.36
C HIS A 198 -2.89 -1.97 -9.36
N ILE A 199 -2.41 -2.03 -10.59
CA ILE A 199 -3.18 -2.49 -11.73
C ILE A 199 -2.55 -3.74 -12.32
N ALA A 200 -3.39 -4.64 -12.82
CA ALA A 200 -2.90 -5.74 -13.64
C ALA A 200 -2.12 -5.19 -14.84
N PRO A 201 -0.93 -5.75 -15.14
CA PRO A 201 -0.13 -5.34 -16.27
C PRO A 201 -0.88 -5.42 -17.61
N GLU A 202 -0.49 -4.58 -18.57
CA GLU A 202 -1.12 -4.55 -19.89
C GLU A 202 -0.76 -5.76 -20.76
N LYS A 203 0.40 -6.39 -20.51
CA LYS A 203 0.89 -7.57 -21.24
C LYS A 203 0.30 -8.86 -20.66
N ASP A 204 0.55 -9.99 -21.35
CA ASP A 204 0.12 -11.33 -20.91
C ASP A 204 0.48 -11.63 -19.44
N THR A 205 -0.22 -12.61 -18.86
CA THR A 205 -0.04 -13.01 -17.45
C THR A 205 1.43 -13.18 -17.07
N CYS A 206 1.82 -12.55 -15.97
CA CYS A 206 3.16 -12.68 -15.37
C CYS A 206 3.13 -13.51 -14.08
N VAL A 207 1.97 -14.10 -13.74
CA VAL A 207 1.86 -15.14 -12.72
C VAL A 207 1.84 -16.52 -13.37
N SER A 208 2.29 -17.51 -12.60
CA SER A 208 2.34 -18.91 -12.99
C SER A 208 0.93 -19.51 -12.97
N LEU A 209 0.41 -19.91 -14.12
CA LEU A 209 -0.90 -20.56 -14.25
C LEU A 209 -0.69 -22.01 -14.69
N PRO A 210 -0.57 -22.97 -13.74
CA PRO A 210 -0.20 -24.36 -14.05
C PRO A 210 -1.25 -25.10 -14.89
N GLU A 211 -2.48 -24.59 -14.95
CA GLU A 211 -3.58 -25.24 -15.64
C GLU A 211 -4.13 -24.38 -16.78
N SER A 212 -4.50 -25.03 -17.90
CA SER A 212 -5.05 -24.33 -19.07
C SER A 212 -6.36 -23.60 -18.77
N TRP A 213 -7.19 -24.11 -17.86
CA TRP A 213 -8.43 -23.46 -17.47
C TRP A 213 -8.20 -22.16 -16.68
N MET A 214 -7.03 -21.99 -16.04
CA MET A 214 -6.66 -20.74 -15.36
C MET A 214 -6.32 -19.60 -16.34
N ALA A 215 -6.03 -19.91 -17.61
CA ALA A 215 -5.73 -18.90 -18.62
C ALA A 215 -6.96 -18.06 -19.03
N SER A 216 -8.18 -18.53 -18.73
CA SER A 216 -9.40 -17.78 -18.98
C SER A 216 -9.45 -16.53 -18.10
N ARG A 217 -9.58 -15.35 -18.70
CA ARG A 217 -9.62 -14.08 -17.94
C ARG A 217 -10.87 -14.02 -17.05
N VAL A 218 -10.68 -13.63 -15.79
CA VAL A 218 -11.79 -13.42 -14.85
C VAL A 218 -12.40 -12.02 -15.01
N GLY A 219 -11.63 -11.04 -15.49
CA GLY A 219 -12.09 -9.68 -15.76
C GLY A 219 -11.60 -9.12 -17.09
N GLY A 220 -11.64 -7.79 -17.24
CA GLY A 220 -11.25 -7.10 -18.48
C GLY A 220 -9.74 -7.11 -18.80
N ARG A 221 -8.90 -7.51 -17.84
CA ARG A 221 -7.44 -7.59 -17.95
C ARG A 221 -6.95 -9.04 -17.78
N PRO A 222 -5.70 -9.36 -18.18
CA PRO A 222 -5.08 -10.65 -17.87
C PRO A 222 -5.14 -10.95 -16.38
N ASN A 223 -5.28 -12.23 -16.03
CA ASN A 223 -5.19 -12.66 -14.65
C ASN A 223 -3.80 -12.33 -14.13
N ASN A 224 -3.75 -11.72 -12.96
CA ASN A 224 -2.51 -11.23 -12.35
C ASN A 224 -2.36 -11.70 -10.91
N TRP A 225 -3.24 -12.60 -10.45
CA TRP A 225 -3.21 -13.19 -9.13
C TRP A 225 -3.52 -14.68 -9.21
N VAL A 226 -2.78 -15.49 -8.46
CA VAL A 226 -2.98 -16.93 -8.34
C VAL A 226 -2.60 -17.41 -6.94
N GLN A 227 -3.38 -18.35 -6.41
CA GLN A 227 -3.07 -19.05 -5.19
C GLN A 227 -3.50 -20.52 -5.24
N ILE A 228 -2.56 -21.41 -4.93
CA ILE A 228 -2.80 -22.82 -4.66
C ILE A 228 -2.32 -23.11 -3.25
N GLY A 229 -3.26 -23.45 -2.38
CA GLY A 229 -2.98 -23.71 -0.96
C GLY A 229 -3.61 -25.01 -0.48
N ILE A 230 -3.10 -25.51 0.64
CA ILE A 230 -3.66 -26.68 1.32
C ILE A 230 -4.81 -26.21 2.21
N ASP A 231 -5.96 -26.86 2.14
CA ASP A 231 -7.02 -26.69 3.13
C ASP A 231 -6.56 -27.33 4.44
N GLN A 232 -6.07 -26.48 5.36
CA GLN A 232 -5.52 -26.94 6.64
C GLN A 232 -6.56 -27.67 7.49
N ALA A 233 -7.85 -27.39 7.33
CA ALA A 233 -8.92 -28.09 8.05
C ALA A 233 -9.08 -29.55 7.58
N LYS A 234 -8.51 -29.89 6.42
CA LYS A 234 -8.64 -31.20 5.77
C LYS A 234 -7.31 -31.91 5.54
N MET A 235 -6.24 -31.51 6.24
CA MET A 235 -4.91 -32.14 6.20
C MET A 235 -4.83 -33.60 6.72
N GLY A 236 -5.96 -34.28 6.92
CA GLY A 236 -6.01 -35.70 7.26
C GLY A 236 -5.61 -36.60 6.07
N ASN A 237 -6.16 -37.80 6.00
CA ASN A 237 -5.78 -38.81 5.01
C ASN A 237 -6.09 -38.45 3.54
N SER A 238 -6.77 -37.34 3.28
CA SER A 238 -7.10 -36.85 1.94
C SER A 238 -7.04 -35.32 1.93
N PRO A 239 -5.84 -34.73 1.75
CA PRO A 239 -5.69 -33.28 1.70
C PRO A 239 -6.47 -32.72 0.51
N GLU A 240 -7.25 -31.69 0.77
CA GLU A 240 -7.86 -30.88 -0.28
C GLU A 240 -7.00 -29.64 -0.54
N TYR A 241 -7.01 -29.18 -1.79
CA TYR A 241 -6.27 -28.02 -2.23
C TYR A 241 -7.23 -26.97 -2.78
N GLY A 242 -7.15 -25.75 -2.26
CA GLY A 242 -7.83 -24.61 -2.86
C GLY A 242 -6.99 -24.05 -3.99
N ALA A 243 -7.48 -24.12 -5.23
CA ALA A 243 -6.86 -23.51 -6.40
C ALA A 243 -7.70 -22.30 -6.85
N SER A 244 -7.09 -21.12 -6.83
CA SER A 244 -7.75 -19.85 -7.08
C SER A 244 -6.90 -19.00 -8.02
N TYR A 245 -7.54 -18.30 -8.96
CA TYR A 245 -6.86 -17.41 -9.89
C TYR A 245 -7.78 -16.28 -10.31
N GLY A 246 -7.23 -15.14 -10.71
CA GLY A 246 -8.06 -14.04 -11.19
C GLY A 246 -7.36 -12.71 -11.32
N LEU A 247 -8.17 -11.66 -11.16
CA LEU A 247 -7.80 -10.26 -11.32
C LEU A 247 -7.81 -9.58 -9.95
N GLU A 248 -6.66 -9.11 -9.51
CA GLU A 248 -6.49 -8.28 -8.33
C GLU A 248 -6.24 -6.82 -8.76
N TYR A 249 -6.95 -5.91 -8.11
CA TYR A 249 -6.74 -4.47 -8.16
C TYR A 249 -6.69 -3.93 -6.73
N PHE A 250 -5.72 -3.08 -6.43
CA PHE A 250 -5.72 -2.41 -5.15
C PHE A 250 -5.24 -0.96 -5.21
N ASP A 251 -5.88 -0.09 -4.47
CA ASP A 251 -5.52 1.33 -4.40
C ASP A 251 -5.25 1.77 -2.96
N SER A 252 -4.12 2.46 -2.79
CA SER A 252 -3.70 3.04 -1.52
C SER A 252 -3.86 4.55 -1.58
N HIS A 253 -4.54 5.13 -0.59
CA HIS A 253 -4.60 6.58 -0.35
C HIS A 253 -3.83 6.91 0.92
N ILE A 254 -2.67 7.54 0.79
CA ILE A 254 -1.74 7.78 1.90
C ILE A 254 -1.64 9.28 2.14
N TYR A 255 -2.09 9.70 3.31
CA TYR A 255 -2.08 11.10 3.75
C TYR A 255 -0.81 11.36 4.54
N LEU A 256 0.03 12.24 4.02
CA LEU A 256 1.31 12.59 4.64
C LEU A 256 1.18 13.86 5.49
N ASP A 257 2.02 13.99 6.49
CA ASP A 257 2.21 15.24 7.20
C ASP A 257 3.01 16.21 6.31
N PRO A 258 2.51 17.44 6.05
CA PRO A 258 3.18 18.38 5.16
C PRO A 258 4.49 18.93 5.73
N ILE A 259 4.74 18.83 7.04
CA ILE A 259 5.91 19.41 7.70
C ILE A 259 7.02 18.38 7.86
N ASN A 260 6.69 17.16 8.28
CA ASN A 260 7.67 16.13 8.64
C ASN A 260 7.57 14.85 7.82
N GLY A 261 6.67 14.79 6.83
CA GLY A 261 6.53 13.68 5.86
C GLY A 261 6.16 12.33 6.45
N MET A 262 5.64 12.26 7.68
CA MET A 262 5.15 11.01 8.25
C MET A 262 3.75 10.66 7.73
N ILE A 263 3.40 9.38 7.72
CA ILE A 263 2.03 8.96 7.42
C ILE A 263 1.12 9.42 8.58
N ARG A 264 0.12 10.24 8.28
CA ARG A 264 -0.93 10.64 9.24
C ARG A 264 -2.06 9.61 9.24
N SER A 265 -2.43 9.17 8.05
CA SER A 265 -3.40 8.10 7.86
C SER A 265 -3.23 7.49 6.48
N ALA A 266 -3.71 6.27 6.30
CA ALA A 266 -3.79 5.64 5.00
C ALA A 266 -5.05 4.79 4.87
N ASN A 267 -5.54 4.62 3.66
CA ASN A 267 -6.54 3.61 3.33
C ASN A 267 -6.02 2.72 2.20
N LEU A 268 -6.33 1.44 2.24
CA LEU A 268 -6.06 0.48 1.17
C LEU A 268 -7.37 -0.22 0.85
N TYR A 269 -7.77 -0.15 -0.41
CA TYR A 269 -8.89 -0.92 -0.94
C TYR A 269 -8.30 -1.98 -1.86
N ASN A 270 -8.53 -3.26 -1.56
CA ASN A 270 -8.04 -4.36 -2.39
C ASN A 270 -9.24 -5.22 -2.81
N THR A 271 -9.41 -5.34 -4.11
CA THR A 271 -10.44 -6.16 -4.73
C THR A 271 -9.81 -7.30 -5.50
N VAL A 272 -10.27 -8.52 -5.25
CA VAL A 272 -9.88 -9.71 -6.02
C VAL A 272 -11.13 -10.37 -6.59
N ASP A 273 -11.27 -10.30 -7.91
CA ASP A 273 -12.21 -11.10 -8.66
C ASP A 273 -11.52 -12.42 -9.03
N ARG A 274 -11.96 -13.53 -8.43
CA ARG A 274 -11.32 -14.83 -8.59
C ARG A 274 -12.29 -15.94 -8.94
N ILE A 275 -11.77 -16.97 -9.59
CA ILE A 275 -12.41 -18.26 -9.74
C ILE A 275 -11.71 -19.23 -8.79
N ASN A 276 -12.49 -19.88 -7.93
CA ASN A 276 -12.00 -20.90 -7.02
C ASN A 276 -12.41 -22.30 -7.49
N ARG A 277 -11.55 -23.28 -7.25
CA ARG A 277 -11.86 -24.71 -7.31
C ARG A 277 -11.23 -25.43 -6.13
N THR A 278 -11.95 -26.40 -5.60
CA THR A 278 -11.38 -27.39 -4.68
C THR A 278 -10.84 -28.55 -5.48
N CYS A 279 -9.58 -28.91 -5.27
CA CYS A 279 -8.87 -29.98 -5.96
C CYS A 279 -8.41 -31.05 -4.97
N GLN A 280 -8.19 -32.27 -5.44
CA GLN A 280 -7.81 -33.43 -4.62
C GLN A 280 -6.32 -33.78 -4.78
N GLU A 281 -5.67 -33.24 -5.81
CA GLU A 281 -4.29 -33.55 -6.14
C GLU A 281 -3.53 -32.26 -6.47
N VAL A 282 -2.27 -32.21 -6.04
CA VAL A 282 -1.28 -31.22 -6.48
C VAL A 282 -0.02 -31.98 -6.86
N LYS A 283 0.51 -31.72 -8.06
CA LYS A 283 1.82 -32.20 -8.46
C LYS A 283 2.82 -31.07 -8.31
N THR A 284 3.87 -31.31 -7.53
CA THR A 284 4.99 -30.37 -7.38
C THR A 284 6.30 -30.96 -7.88
N SER A 285 7.15 -30.12 -8.45
CA SER A 285 8.55 -30.43 -8.74
C SER A 285 9.48 -29.59 -7.86
N ARG A 286 10.75 -29.98 -7.75
CA ARG A 286 11.78 -29.18 -7.08
C ARG A 286 12.79 -28.65 -8.08
N HIS A 287 12.97 -27.34 -8.11
CA HIS A 287 14.01 -26.65 -8.85
C HIS A 287 14.98 -26.01 -7.86
N GLY A 288 16.01 -26.77 -7.46
CA GLY A 288 16.90 -26.38 -6.36
C GLY A 288 16.16 -26.29 -5.03
N ALA A 289 16.20 -25.11 -4.39
CA ALA A 289 15.50 -24.85 -3.13
C ALA A 289 14.02 -24.45 -3.30
N LYS A 290 13.54 -24.28 -4.54
CA LYS A 290 12.16 -23.86 -4.81
C LYS A 290 11.28 -25.06 -5.15
N SER A 291 10.10 -25.12 -4.54
CA SER A 291 9.01 -25.99 -4.97
C SER A 291 8.23 -25.26 -6.06
N VAL A 292 7.93 -25.95 -7.16
CA VAL A 292 7.10 -25.43 -8.27
C VAL A 292 5.83 -26.28 -8.33
N VAL A 293 4.67 -25.64 -8.43
CA VAL A 293 3.41 -26.35 -8.68
C VAL A 293 3.29 -26.56 -10.19
N GLU A 294 3.29 -27.82 -10.62
CA GLU A 294 3.23 -28.22 -12.02
C GLU A 294 1.78 -28.35 -12.49
N SER A 295 0.90 -28.90 -11.64
CA SER A 295 -0.50 -29.14 -11.97
C SER A 295 -1.35 -29.34 -10.72
N VAL A 296 -2.66 -29.18 -10.86
CA VAL A 296 -3.70 -29.56 -9.88
C VAL A 296 -4.70 -30.53 -10.52
N GLY A 297 -5.13 -31.55 -9.76
CA GLY A 297 -5.99 -32.62 -10.24
C GLY A 297 -7.24 -32.82 -9.41
N GLY A 298 -8.25 -33.49 -10.00
CA GLY A 298 -9.51 -33.79 -9.31
C GLY A 298 -10.31 -32.54 -8.90
N CYS A 299 -10.19 -31.46 -9.67
CA CYS A 299 -10.81 -30.18 -9.32
C CYS A 299 -12.33 -30.19 -9.56
N GLY A 300 -13.07 -29.78 -8.54
CA GLY A 300 -14.51 -29.57 -8.59
C GLY A 300 -14.95 -28.37 -9.46
N PRO A 301 -16.22 -27.97 -9.35
CA PRO A 301 -16.78 -26.89 -10.16
C PRO A 301 -16.10 -25.55 -9.87
N ALA A 302 -16.00 -24.72 -10.91
CA ALA A 302 -15.54 -23.34 -10.79
C ALA A 302 -16.56 -22.50 -10.02
N THR A 303 -16.13 -21.82 -8.98
CA THR A 303 -16.95 -20.92 -8.18
C THR A 303 -16.39 -19.50 -8.27
N PRO A 304 -17.08 -18.57 -8.95
CA PRO A 304 -16.72 -17.16 -8.91
C PRO A 304 -16.83 -16.60 -7.49
N GLN A 305 -15.86 -15.79 -7.10
CA GLN A 305 -15.87 -15.07 -5.85
C GLN A 305 -15.32 -13.67 -6.06
N HIS A 306 -16.02 -12.70 -5.50
CA HIS A 306 -15.53 -11.33 -5.35
C HIS A 306 -15.08 -11.14 -3.90
N THR A 307 -13.82 -10.80 -3.72
CA THR A 307 -13.21 -10.48 -2.42
C THR A 307 -12.98 -8.98 -2.37
N PHE A 308 -13.44 -8.34 -1.30
CA PHE A 308 -13.16 -6.94 -1.05
C PHE A 308 -12.52 -6.79 0.31
N ARG A 309 -11.38 -6.09 0.34
CA ARG A 309 -10.65 -5.71 1.52
C ARG A 309 -10.65 -4.19 1.65
N ASN A 310 -10.86 -3.71 2.86
CA ASN A 310 -10.77 -2.29 3.19
C ASN A 310 -9.95 -2.15 4.47
N ILE A 311 -8.77 -1.55 4.35
CA ILE A 311 -7.84 -1.35 5.46
C ILE A 311 -7.68 0.15 5.68
N SER A 312 -7.68 0.55 6.94
CA SER A 312 -7.40 1.91 7.37
C SER A 312 -6.27 1.90 8.39
N LEU A 313 -5.39 2.89 8.31
CA LEU A 313 -4.30 3.18 9.24
C LEU A 313 -4.47 4.63 9.71
N ARG A 314 -4.34 4.88 11.01
CA ARG A 314 -4.43 6.21 11.59
C ARG A 314 -3.38 6.41 12.67
N LEU A 315 -2.64 7.52 12.58
CA LEU A 315 -1.74 7.96 13.64
C LEU A 315 -2.56 8.41 14.85
N ILE A 316 -2.32 7.80 16.01
CA ILE A 316 -3.00 8.10 17.28
C ILE A 316 -2.06 8.75 18.31
N GLU A 317 -0.74 8.59 18.16
CA GLU A 317 0.26 9.28 18.99
C GLU A 317 1.47 9.67 18.15
N TYR A 318 2.01 10.87 18.40
CA TYR A 318 3.31 11.30 17.88
C TYR A 318 4.07 12.05 18.98
N ARG A 319 5.21 11.50 19.40
CA ARG A 319 6.03 12.04 20.48
C ARG A 319 7.48 12.11 20.03
N VAL A 320 8.04 13.31 20.02
CA VAL A 320 9.47 13.54 19.77
C VAL A 320 10.20 13.57 21.12
N PRO A 321 11.41 13.00 21.26
CA PRO A 321 12.19 13.14 22.47
C PRO A 321 12.40 14.62 22.81
N ALA A 322 12.30 14.97 24.09
CA ALA A 322 12.73 16.28 24.55
C ALA A 322 14.22 16.43 24.21
N GLY A 323 14.56 17.42 23.40
CA GLY A 323 15.96 17.69 23.09
C GLY A 323 16.69 18.02 24.39
N ARG A 324 17.79 17.31 24.67
CA ARG A 324 18.89 17.98 25.37
C ARG A 324 19.46 18.93 24.33
N SER A 325 19.21 20.23 24.50
CA SER A 325 20.05 21.23 23.84
C SER A 325 21.50 20.88 24.15
N PRO A 326 22.41 20.85 23.15
CA PRO A 326 23.83 20.80 23.44
C PRO A 326 24.26 21.97 24.33
#